data_AF-A0A957KAT0-F1
#
_entry.id   AF-A0A957KAT0-F1
#
_cell.length_a   1.000
_cell.length_b   1.000
_cell.length_c   1.000
_cell.angle_alpha   90.00
_cell.angle_beta   90.00
_cell.angle_gamma   90.00
#
_symmetry.space_group_name_H-M   'P 1'
#
loop_
_entity.id
_entity.type
_entity.pdbx_description
1 polymer ?
#
loop_
_entity_poly.entity_id
_entity_poly.type
_entity_poly.pdbx_seq_one_letter_code
_entity_poly.pdbx_strand_id
1 'polypeptide(L)'
;TGPRQESKRYRQKKAASGRPVSYYRDEWLKLKGNLYDGNVLRLSLVEKEKVREGFYKRSRISGKRKWKTGSSNAIHMASIGISANPDRFVVPPVDLTGRSIPESRFAVAESAVGQGRVSLKLVASQPIGAWDVLNALQFAYQHIEPRQPKPGQES
;
A
#
# COMPACT_ATOMS: atom_id res chain seq x y z
N THR A 1 -10.78 7.50 -15.64
CA THR A 1 -9.77 7.52 -14.55
C THR A 1 -9.57 6.09 -14.12
N GLY A 2 -8.41 5.50 -14.38
CA GLY A 2 -8.17 4.09 -14.07
C GLY A 2 -6.68 3.76 -14.10
N PRO A 3 -6.29 2.57 -13.61
CA PRO A 3 -4.88 2.21 -13.45
C PRO A 3 -4.15 2.02 -14.78
N ARG A 4 -4.87 1.69 -15.86
CA ARG A 4 -4.33 1.40 -17.21
C ARG A 4 -4.27 2.61 -18.13
N GLN A 5 -4.00 3.79 -17.60
CA GLN A 5 -3.75 4.97 -18.44
C GLN A 5 -2.31 4.95 -18.96
N GLU A 6 -2.10 5.41 -20.19
CA GLU A 6 -0.77 5.44 -20.81
C GLU A 6 0.22 6.29 -20.00
N SER A 7 -0.24 7.40 -19.42
CA SER A 7 0.55 8.25 -18.51
C SER A 7 0.99 7.55 -17.23
N LYS A 8 0.33 6.46 -16.82
CA LYS A 8 0.64 5.67 -15.62
C LYS A 8 1.49 4.44 -15.91
N ARG A 9 1.78 4.18 -17.19
CA ARG A 9 2.65 3.09 -17.63
C ARG A 9 4.10 3.49 -17.39
N TYR A 10 4.71 2.95 -16.33
CA TYR A 10 6.09 3.29 -15.99
C TYR A 10 7.12 2.37 -16.68
N ARG A 11 6.70 1.21 -17.19
CA ARG A 11 7.60 0.26 -17.86
C ARG A 11 6.87 -0.64 -18.84
N GLN A 12 7.52 -0.96 -19.96
CA GLN A 12 7.09 -2.00 -20.88
C GLN A 12 8.25 -2.94 -21.19
N LYS A 13 7.98 -4.24 -21.30
CA LYS A 13 8.96 -5.26 -21.66
C LYS A 13 8.36 -6.33 -22.55
N LYS A 14 9.22 -7.07 -23.25
CA LYS A 14 8.84 -8.36 -23.85
C LYS A 14 9.14 -9.49 -22.85
N ALA A 15 8.17 -10.36 -22.61
CA ALA A 15 8.37 -11.59 -21.87
C ALA A 15 9.25 -12.56 -22.67
N ALA A 16 9.77 -13.61 -22.03
CA ALA A 16 10.54 -14.68 -22.69
C ALA A 16 9.76 -15.35 -23.87
N SER A 17 8.43 -15.29 -23.83
CA SER A 17 7.55 -15.76 -24.93
C SER A 17 7.34 -14.73 -26.05
N GLY A 18 8.07 -13.61 -26.05
CA GLY A 18 7.93 -12.50 -27.00
C GLY A 18 6.74 -11.58 -26.75
N ARG A 19 5.89 -11.86 -25.75
CA ARG A 19 4.66 -11.11 -25.47
C ARG A 19 4.94 -9.77 -24.79
N PRO A 20 4.27 -8.67 -25.19
CA PRO A 20 4.38 -7.41 -24.47
C PRO A 20 3.75 -7.52 -23.07
N VAL A 21 4.47 -6.99 -22.09
CA VAL A 21 4.08 -6.88 -20.69
C VAL A 21 4.23 -5.42 -20.31
N SER A 22 3.11 -4.83 -19.90
CA SER A 22 3.03 -3.44 -19.49
C SER A 22 2.88 -3.38 -17.96
N TYR A 23 3.65 -2.51 -17.33
CA TYR A 23 3.61 -2.27 -15.88
C TYR A 23 3.10 -0.86 -15.61
N TYR A 24 2.06 -0.79 -14.80
CA TYR A 24 1.39 0.43 -14.41
C TYR A 24 1.63 0.71 -12.93
N ARG A 25 1.70 1.99 -12.59
CA ARG A 25 1.76 2.48 -11.22
C ARG A 25 0.82 3.67 -11.10
N ASP A 26 -0.17 3.54 -10.24
CA ASP A 26 -1.18 4.55 -9.99
C ASP A 26 -1.15 4.96 -8.51
N GLU A 27 -0.61 6.13 -8.21
CA GLU A 27 -0.73 6.74 -6.89
C GLU A 27 -1.99 7.59 -6.87
N TRP A 28 -3.06 7.04 -6.28
CA TRP A 28 -4.40 7.65 -6.35
C TRP A 28 -4.76 8.41 -5.08
N LEU A 29 -4.01 8.24 -4.00
CA LEU A 29 -4.15 9.05 -2.79
C LEU A 29 -2.77 9.37 -2.21
N LYS A 30 -2.54 10.65 -1.92
CA LYS A 30 -1.39 11.12 -1.15
C LYS A 30 -1.87 12.22 -0.21
N LEU A 31 -1.78 11.96 1.08
CA LEU A 31 -2.25 12.85 2.13
C LEU A 31 -1.12 13.11 3.12
N LYS A 32 -1.00 14.37 3.54
CA LYS A 32 -0.23 14.77 4.72
C LYS A 32 -1.10 15.72 5.52
N GLY A 33 -1.27 15.47 6.80
CA GLY A 33 -2.11 16.32 7.65
C GLY A 33 -1.69 16.26 9.11
N ASN A 34 -1.99 17.34 9.83
CA ASN A 34 -1.88 17.37 11.28
C ASN A 34 -3.16 16.78 11.87
N LEU A 35 -3.00 15.92 12.86
CA LEU A 35 -4.08 15.34 13.65
C LEU A 35 -4.36 16.26 14.85
N TYR A 36 -5.56 16.12 15.42
CA TYR A 36 -6.06 16.98 16.50
C TYR A 36 -5.17 17.00 17.76
N ASP A 37 -4.48 15.90 18.00
CA ASP A 37 -3.58 15.65 19.13
C ASP A 37 -2.16 16.22 18.93
N GLY A 38 -1.89 16.81 17.75
CA GLY A 38 -0.58 17.32 17.35
C GLY A 38 0.30 16.31 16.62
N ASN A 39 -0.20 15.09 16.38
CA ASN A 39 0.50 14.10 15.57
C ASN A 39 0.44 14.48 14.08
N VAL A 40 1.38 13.97 13.28
CA VAL A 40 1.40 14.22 11.83
C VAL A 40 1.21 12.92 11.07
N LEU A 41 0.10 12.82 10.35
CA LEU A 41 -0.22 11.70 9.47
C LEU A 41 0.37 11.92 8.07
N ARG A 42 1.00 10.89 7.54
CA ARG A 42 1.38 10.75 6.13
C ARG A 42 0.78 9.45 5.61
N LEU A 43 -0.01 9.54 4.55
CA LEU A 43 -0.64 8.39 3.89
C LEU A 43 -0.37 8.47 2.39
N SER A 44 0.01 7.36 1.78
CA SER A 44 0.07 7.19 0.33
C SER A 44 -0.54 5.84 -0.05
N LEU A 45 -1.42 5.83 -1.04
CA LEU A 45 -2.02 4.62 -1.60
C LEU A 45 -1.60 4.51 -3.07
N VAL A 46 -1.01 3.36 -3.39
CA VAL A 46 -0.45 3.08 -4.72
C VAL A 46 -0.96 1.73 -5.18
N GLU A 47 -1.51 1.70 -6.38
CA GLU A 47 -1.82 0.46 -7.09
C GLU A 47 -0.74 0.19 -8.14
N LYS A 48 -0.18 -1.01 -8.12
CA LYS A 48 0.74 -1.48 -9.16
C LYS A 48 0.09 -2.61 -9.93
N GLU A 49 -0.01 -2.46 -11.24
CA GLU A 49 -0.62 -3.47 -12.10
C GLU A 49 0.39 -3.99 -13.12
N LYS A 50 0.49 -5.31 -13.24
CA LYS A 50 1.23 -5.99 -14.30
C LYS A 50 0.23 -6.58 -15.29
N VAL A 51 0.23 -6.09 -16.52
CA VAL A 51 -0.67 -6.53 -17.59
C VAL A 51 0.12 -7.27 -18.65
N ARG A 52 -0.23 -8.53 -18.90
CA ARG A 52 0.17 -9.27 -20.09
C ARG A 52 -0.92 -9.07 -21.14
N GLU A 53 -0.58 -8.46 -22.26
CA GLU A 53 -1.56 -8.13 -23.29
C GLU A 53 -2.10 -9.39 -23.98
N GLY A 54 -3.35 -9.32 -24.44
CA GLY A 54 -3.97 -10.37 -25.22
C GLY A 54 -3.33 -10.47 -26.60
N PHE A 55 -3.41 -11.65 -27.22
CA PHE A 55 -2.79 -11.88 -28.53
C PHE A 55 -3.57 -12.89 -29.36
N TYR A 56 -3.45 -12.78 -30.67
CA TYR A 56 -4.00 -13.78 -31.59
C TYR A 56 -3.03 -14.95 -31.75
N LYS A 57 -3.48 -16.16 -31.41
CA LYS A 57 -2.75 -17.41 -31.61
C LYS A 57 -3.47 -18.29 -32.62
N ARG A 58 -2.73 -18.94 -33.53
CA ARG A 58 -3.29 -19.97 -34.41
C ARG A 58 -3.66 -21.22 -33.59
N SER A 59 -4.88 -21.70 -33.72
CA SER A 59 -5.31 -22.98 -33.12
C SER A 59 -4.67 -24.14 -33.87
N ARG A 60 -4.08 -25.09 -33.14
CA ARG A 60 -3.54 -26.32 -33.76
C ARG A 60 -4.62 -27.24 -34.31
N ILE A 61 -5.81 -27.25 -33.69
CA ILE A 61 -6.92 -28.15 -34.05
C ILE A 61 -7.71 -27.60 -35.24
N SER A 62 -8.08 -26.31 -35.19
CA SER A 62 -8.97 -25.70 -36.20
C SER A 62 -8.22 -24.93 -37.29
N GLY A 63 -6.92 -24.66 -37.13
CA GLY A 63 -6.14 -23.80 -38.03
C GLY A 63 -6.50 -22.30 -37.98
N LYS A 64 -7.66 -21.93 -37.44
CA LYS A 64 -8.11 -20.53 -37.32
C LYS A 64 -7.29 -19.75 -36.28
N ARG A 65 -7.09 -18.45 -36.51
CA ARG A 65 -6.56 -17.53 -35.48
C ARG A 65 -7.65 -17.31 -34.43
N LYS A 66 -7.32 -17.58 -33.16
CA LYS A 66 -8.20 -17.31 -32.02
C LYS A 66 -7.55 -16.27 -31.13
N TRP A 67 -8.35 -15.29 -30.68
CA TRP A 67 -7.92 -14.37 -29.64
C TRP A 67 -7.65 -15.13 -28.34
N LYS A 68 -6.55 -14.78 -27.67
CA LYS A 68 -6.19 -15.28 -26.34
C LYS A 68 -6.16 -14.08 -25.41
N THR A 69 -7.03 -14.10 -24.42
CA THR A 69 -7.12 -13.06 -23.41
C THR A 69 -5.79 -12.93 -22.67
N GLY A 70 -5.42 -11.68 -22.41
CA GLY A 70 -4.31 -11.36 -21.53
C GLY A 70 -4.57 -11.77 -20.09
N SER A 71 -3.65 -11.41 -19.21
CA SER A 71 -3.83 -11.57 -17.76
C SER A 71 -3.29 -10.34 -17.05
N SER A 72 -3.98 -9.87 -16.02
CA SER A 72 -3.53 -8.78 -15.17
C SER A 72 -3.39 -9.23 -13.73
N ASN A 73 -2.32 -8.79 -13.07
CA ASN A 73 -2.14 -8.95 -11.63
C ASN A 73 -1.93 -7.57 -11.02
N ALA A 74 -2.81 -7.18 -10.10
CA ALA A 74 -2.70 -5.94 -9.34
C ALA A 74 -2.15 -6.24 -7.93
N ILE A 75 -1.37 -5.30 -7.41
CA ILE A 75 -0.93 -5.27 -6.01
C ILE A 75 -1.27 -3.89 -5.49
N HIS A 76 -1.99 -3.84 -4.38
CA HIS A 76 -2.34 -2.60 -3.71
C HIS A 76 -1.37 -2.38 -2.56
N MET A 77 -0.81 -1.17 -2.49
CA MET A 77 0.18 -0.79 -1.50
C MET A 77 -0.31 0.43 -0.74
N ALA A 78 -0.17 0.42 0.59
CA ALA A 78 -0.37 1.59 1.42
C ALA A 78 0.92 1.91 2.18
N SER A 79 1.30 3.17 2.23
CA SER A 79 2.36 3.66 3.10
C SER A 79 1.75 4.59 4.13
N ILE A 80 1.83 4.21 5.40
CA ILE A 80 1.32 4.97 6.53
C ILE A 80 2.52 5.40 7.36
N GLY A 81 2.57 6.67 7.73
CA GLY A 81 3.56 7.20 8.66
C GLY A 81 2.90 8.14 9.63
N ILE A 82 3.02 7.87 10.92
CA ILE A 82 2.52 8.77 11.97
C ILE A 82 3.72 9.24 12.78
N SER A 83 3.99 10.55 12.70
CA SER A 83 4.96 11.20 13.58
C SER A 83 4.20 11.63 14.84
N ALA A 84 4.64 11.11 15.99
CA ALA A 84 4.06 11.42 17.28
C ALA A 84 4.52 12.80 17.77
N ASN A 85 3.62 13.51 18.45
CA ASN A 85 3.94 14.70 19.22
C ASN A 85 4.75 14.27 20.45
N PRO A 86 6.04 14.66 20.57
CA PRO A 86 6.92 14.18 21.63
C PRO A 86 6.49 14.62 23.04
N ASP A 87 5.69 15.68 23.15
CA ASP A 87 5.22 16.19 24.43
C ASP A 87 4.13 15.30 25.04
N ARG A 88 3.35 14.62 24.19
CA ARG A 88 2.15 13.86 24.59
C ARG A 88 2.25 12.38 24.34
N PHE A 89 3.13 11.93 23.45
CA PHE A 89 3.18 10.55 22.98
C PHE A 89 4.60 10.02 22.89
N VAL A 90 4.72 8.70 23.02
CA VAL A 90 5.94 7.93 22.80
C VAL A 90 5.65 6.86 21.76
N VAL A 91 6.62 6.62 20.88
CA VAL A 91 6.53 5.52 19.90
C VAL A 91 7.45 4.39 20.40
N PRO A 92 6.91 3.32 21.00
CA PRO A 92 7.72 2.20 21.44
C PRO A 92 8.34 1.48 20.24
N PRO A 93 9.53 0.87 20.41
CA PRO A 93 10.11 0.02 19.38
C PRO A 93 9.21 -1.19 19.17
N VAL A 94 8.64 -1.33 17.97
CA VAL A 94 7.80 -2.47 17.61
C VAL A 94 8.10 -2.89 16.18
N ASP A 95 8.25 -4.21 15.98
CA ASP A 95 8.28 -4.81 14.64
C ASP A 95 6.94 -5.49 14.36
N LEU A 96 6.27 -5.02 13.32
CA LEU A 96 4.98 -5.48 12.86
C LEU A 96 5.06 -6.20 11.52
N THR A 97 6.28 -6.39 10.99
CA THR A 97 6.51 -7.01 9.68
C THR A 97 5.90 -8.42 9.63
N GLY A 98 5.19 -8.72 8.55
CA GLY A 98 4.49 -9.99 8.35
C GLY A 98 3.15 -10.11 9.06
N ARG A 99 2.74 -9.14 9.89
CA ARG A 99 1.42 -9.18 10.55
C ARG A 99 0.28 -8.83 9.58
N SER A 100 -0.82 -9.55 9.70
CA SER A 100 -2.09 -9.18 9.08
C SER A 100 -2.77 -8.08 9.89
N ILE A 101 -3.42 -7.13 9.23
CA ILE A 101 -4.20 -6.09 9.92
C ILE A 101 -5.60 -6.65 10.19
N PRO A 102 -6.10 -6.58 11.44
CA PRO A 102 -7.46 -7.00 11.76
C PRO A 102 -8.50 -6.31 10.87
N GLU A 103 -9.48 -7.09 10.40
CA GLU A 103 -10.59 -6.59 9.57
C GLU A 103 -10.17 -5.83 8.30
N SER A 104 -8.97 -6.12 7.79
CA SER A 104 -8.40 -5.49 6.62
C SER A 104 -7.74 -6.53 5.73
N ARG A 105 -7.78 -6.30 4.42
CA ARG A 105 -7.08 -7.13 3.42
C ARG A 105 -5.57 -6.87 3.39
N PHE A 106 -5.09 -5.88 4.14
CA PHE A 106 -3.68 -5.54 4.22
C PHE A 106 -2.89 -6.48 5.12
N ALA A 107 -1.67 -6.77 4.69
CA ALA A 107 -0.60 -7.29 5.52
C ALA A 107 0.55 -6.27 5.57
N VAL A 108 1.27 -6.23 6.70
CA VAL A 108 2.44 -5.39 6.89
C VAL A 108 3.63 -6.02 6.15
N ALA A 109 4.06 -5.40 5.06
CA ALA A 109 5.25 -5.82 4.32
C ALA A 109 6.55 -5.35 4.97
N GLU A 110 6.55 -4.15 5.54
CA GLU A 110 7.69 -3.59 6.27
C GLU A 110 7.16 -2.68 7.38
N SER A 111 7.83 -2.69 8.53
CA SER A 111 7.60 -1.71 9.59
C SER A 111 8.91 -1.08 10.04
N ALA A 112 8.86 0.20 10.40
CA ALA A 112 10.00 0.93 10.93
C ALA A 112 9.55 1.91 12.01
N VAL A 113 10.29 1.92 13.12
CA VAL A 113 10.13 2.90 14.19
C VAL A 113 11.43 3.67 14.34
N GLY A 114 11.34 5.00 14.36
CA GLY A 114 12.50 5.86 14.56
C GLY A 114 12.12 7.32 14.63
N GLN A 115 12.89 8.12 15.36
CA GLN A 115 12.70 9.58 15.48
C GLN A 115 11.26 9.97 15.90
N GLY A 116 10.65 9.22 16.83
CA GLY A 116 9.28 9.47 17.27
C GLY A 116 8.21 9.22 16.20
N ARG A 117 8.50 8.37 15.21
CA ARG A 117 7.58 8.04 14.13
C ARG A 117 7.46 6.53 13.95
N VAL A 118 6.23 6.06 13.76
CA VAL A 118 5.92 4.73 13.22
C VAL A 118 5.68 4.85 11.71
N SER A 119 6.27 3.95 10.93
CA SER A 119 6.08 3.87 9.48
C SER A 119 5.77 2.43 9.08
N LEU A 120 4.66 2.23 8.39
CA LEU A 120 4.20 0.95 7.88
C LEU A 120 4.12 0.99 6.36
N LYS A 121 4.66 -0.04 5.72
CA LYS A 121 4.34 -0.37 4.33
C LYS A 121 3.45 -1.60 4.33
N LEU A 122 2.28 -1.46 3.72
CA LEU A 122 1.25 -2.46 3.68
C LEU A 122 1.03 -2.92 2.24
N VAL A 123 0.67 -4.18 2.09
CA VAL A 123 0.38 -4.81 0.79
C VAL A 123 -0.90 -5.62 0.86
N ALA A 124 -1.66 -5.59 -0.23
CA ALA A 124 -2.83 -6.44 -0.43
C ALA A 124 -2.83 -6.97 -1.87
N SER A 125 -3.19 -8.24 -2.04
CA SER A 125 -3.36 -8.89 -3.34
C SER A 125 -4.78 -8.75 -3.91
N GLN A 126 -5.72 -8.36 -3.05
CA GLN A 126 -7.11 -8.12 -3.41
C GLN A 126 -7.40 -6.62 -3.47
N PRO A 127 -8.42 -6.19 -4.25
CA PRO A 127 -8.88 -4.81 -4.25
C PRO A 127 -9.13 -4.32 -2.82
N ILE A 128 -8.68 -3.10 -2.52
CA ILE A 128 -8.85 -2.45 -1.21
C ILE A 128 -9.96 -1.41 -1.27
N GLY A 129 -10.69 -1.25 -0.17
CA GLY A 129 -11.72 -0.23 0.00
C GLY A 129 -11.38 0.75 1.12
N ALA A 130 -12.27 1.71 1.36
CA ALA A 130 -12.11 2.70 2.42
C ALA A 130 -11.98 2.07 3.82
N TRP A 131 -12.72 0.98 4.06
CA TRP A 131 -12.67 0.24 5.34
C TRP A 131 -11.28 -0.35 5.63
N ASP A 132 -10.64 -0.94 4.61
CA ASP A 132 -9.28 -1.50 4.75
C ASP A 132 -8.28 -0.42 5.15
N VAL A 133 -8.42 0.79 4.59
CA VAL A 133 -7.57 1.94 4.87
C VAL A 133 -7.83 2.48 6.28
N LEU A 134 -9.10 2.58 6.70
CA LEU A 134 -9.45 3.03 8.04
C LEU A 134 -8.87 2.10 9.12
N ASN A 135 -9.04 0.79 8.95
CA ASN A 135 -8.49 -0.20 9.88
C ASN A 135 -6.96 -0.19 9.88
N ALA A 136 -6.33 0.04 8.73
CA ALA A 136 -4.89 0.22 8.66
C ALA A 136 -4.39 1.49 9.40
N LEU A 137 -5.14 2.59 9.33
CA LEU A 137 -4.83 3.82 10.07
C LEU A 137 -5.01 3.61 11.58
N GLN A 138 -6.12 2.99 11.99
CA GLN A 138 -6.37 2.66 13.39
C GLN A 138 -5.28 1.74 13.94
N PHE A 139 -4.92 0.70 13.19
CA PHE A 139 -3.83 -0.22 13.55
C PHE A 139 -2.50 0.52 13.72
N ALA A 140 -2.13 1.42 12.81
CA ALA A 140 -0.91 2.22 12.94
C ALA A 140 -0.94 3.11 14.19
N TYR A 141 -2.10 3.71 14.48
CA TYR A 141 -2.27 4.64 15.60
C TYR A 141 -2.24 3.93 16.97
N GLN A 142 -2.72 2.68 17.06
CA GLN A 142 -2.64 1.86 18.28
C GLN A 142 -1.22 1.57 18.75
N HIS A 143 -0.22 1.75 17.89
CA HIS A 143 1.19 1.52 18.21
C HIS A 143 1.91 2.82 18.64
N ILE A 144 1.14 3.83 19.05
CA ILE A 144 1.63 5.07 19.65
C ILE A 144 1.00 5.16 21.03
N GLU A 145 1.83 5.36 22.05
CA GLU A 145 1.39 5.34 23.44
C GLU A 145 1.33 6.75 24.00
N PRO A 146 0.30 7.10 24.79
CA PRO A 146 0.31 8.33 25.58
C PRO A 146 1.52 8.33 26.50
N ARG A 147 2.23 9.45 26.54
CA ARG A 147 3.33 9.65 27.47
C ARG A 147 2.73 9.73 28.87
N GLN A 148 3.06 8.77 29.74
CA GLN A 148 2.63 8.86 31.14
C GLN A 148 3.23 10.13 31.77
N PRO A 149 2.45 10.89 32.55
CA PRO A 149 2.99 12.03 33.27
C PRO A 149 4.11 11.54 34.19
N LYS A 150 5.23 12.28 34.22
CA LYS A 150 6.29 11.98 35.19
C LYS A 150 5.69 12.09 36.59
N PRO A 151 5.86 11.10 37.49
CA PRO A 151 5.45 11.27 38.88
C PRO A 151 6.26 12.43 39.46
N GLY A 152 5.60 13.56 39.78
CA GLY A 152 6.23 14.74 40.38
C GLY A 152 6.04 16.09 39.67
N GLN A 153 5.09 16.23 38.73
CA GLN A 153 4.66 17.55 38.23
C GLN A 153 3.15 17.74 38.45
N GLU A 154 2.74 17.79 39.70
CA GLU A 154 1.58 18.57 40.12
C GLU A 154 2.13 19.80 40.87
N SER A 155 1.81 20.99 40.38
CA SER A 155 2.06 22.27 41.04
C SER A 155 0.86 23.17 40.78
#